data_AF-A0A447JKZ1-F1
#
_entry.id   AF-A0A447JKZ1-F1
#
_cell.length_a   1.000
_cell.length_b   1.000
_cell.length_c   1.000
_cell.angle_alpha   90.00
_cell.angle_beta   90.00
_cell.angle_gamma   90.00
#
_symmetry.space_group_name_H-M   'P 1'
#
loop_
_entity.id
_entity.type
_entity.pdbx_description
1 polymer ?
#
loop_
_entity_poly.entity_id
_entity_poly.type
_entity_poly.pdbx_seq_one_letter_code
_entity_poly.pdbx_strand_id
1 'polypeptide(L)'
;MKQALRVAFGFLMLWAAVLHAEVRIEITQGVDSARPIGVVPFKWAGPGAAPEDIGGIVAADLRNSGKFNPLDRSRLPQQPATAQEVQPTAWSALGIDAVVVGQVTPNPDGSYNIAYQLVDTGGAPGTVLAQNSYKVNKQWLRYAGHTASDEVFEKLTGIKGAFRTRIAYVVQTNGGQFPYELRVSDYDGYNQFVVHRSPQPLMSPAWSPDGSKLAYVTFESGRSALVIQTLANGSVRQVASFPRHNGAPAFSPDGTKLAFALSKTGSLNLYVMDLASGQIRQITDGRSNNTEPTWFPDSQTLAFTSDQAGRPQVYKMNINGGAAQRITWEGSQNQDADVSSDGKFMVMVSSNNGQQHIAKQDLVTGGVQVLSSTFLDETPSLAPNGTMVIYSSSQGMGSVLNLVSTDGRFKARLPATDGQVKSPAWSPYL
;
A
#
# COMPACT_ATOMS: atom_id res chain seq x y z
N MET A 1 -49.67 -13.44 56.30
CA MET A 1 -48.53 -14.36 56.20
C MET A 1 -48.06 -14.40 54.75
N LYS A 2 -46.78 -14.02 54.51
CA LYS A 2 -45.79 -14.56 53.54
C LYS A 2 -46.26 -14.81 52.08
N GLN A 3 -45.57 -14.48 50.99
CA GLN A 3 -44.24 -13.95 50.63
C GLN A 3 -44.37 -13.69 49.09
N ALA A 4 -44.09 -12.48 48.60
CA ALA A 4 -42.88 -12.15 47.84
C ALA A 4 -42.48 -13.12 46.72
N LEU A 5 -42.65 -12.70 45.45
CA LEU A 5 -41.58 -12.84 44.45
C LEU A 5 -41.73 -11.79 43.34
N ARG A 6 -40.78 -10.86 43.32
CA ARG A 6 -40.53 -9.89 42.24
C ARG A 6 -39.81 -10.62 41.11
N VAL A 7 -40.25 -10.45 39.87
CA VAL A 7 -39.43 -10.74 38.68
C VAL A 7 -39.33 -9.46 37.88
N ALA A 8 -38.23 -8.74 38.07
CA ALA A 8 -37.82 -7.65 37.20
C ALA A 8 -37.03 -8.25 36.04
N PHE A 9 -37.58 -8.19 34.83
CA PHE A 9 -36.87 -8.53 33.60
C PHE A 9 -35.90 -7.38 33.28
N GLY A 10 -34.61 -7.57 33.59
CA GLY A 10 -33.54 -6.70 33.14
C GLY A 10 -33.17 -7.04 31.70
N PHE A 11 -33.43 -6.12 30.77
CA PHE A 11 -32.91 -6.19 29.40
C PHE A 11 -31.41 -5.89 29.41
N LEU A 12 -30.57 -6.92 29.34
CA LEU A 12 -29.15 -6.76 29.05
C LEU A 12 -28.99 -6.57 27.53
N MET A 13 -28.89 -5.32 27.07
CA MET A 13 -28.38 -5.05 25.71
C MET A 13 -26.88 -5.30 25.70
N LEU A 14 -26.47 -6.49 25.24
CA LEU A 14 -25.11 -6.75 24.80
C LEU A 14 -24.85 -5.90 23.55
N TRP A 15 -24.05 -4.84 23.72
CA TRP A 15 -23.42 -4.15 22.60
C TRP A 15 -22.41 -5.12 21.98
N ALA A 16 -22.82 -5.85 20.95
CA ALA A 16 -21.89 -6.52 20.07
C ALA A 16 -21.13 -5.45 19.30
N ALA A 17 -19.87 -5.19 19.70
CA ALA A 17 -18.95 -4.48 18.84
C ALA A 17 -18.81 -5.33 17.57
N VAL A 18 -19.23 -4.77 16.43
CA VAL A 18 -18.93 -5.37 15.13
C VAL A 18 -17.42 -5.27 14.96
N LEU A 19 -16.71 -6.36 15.24
CA LEU A 19 -15.31 -6.50 14.88
C LEU A 19 -15.26 -6.56 13.36
N HIS A 20 -15.02 -5.42 12.73
CA HIS A 20 -14.70 -5.40 11.30
C HIS A 20 -13.39 -6.16 11.11
N ALA A 21 -13.39 -7.09 10.18
CA ALA A 21 -12.20 -7.81 9.80
C ALA A 21 -11.26 -6.84 9.08
N GLU A 22 -10.22 -6.41 9.78
CA GLU A 22 -9.25 -5.42 9.32
C GLU A 22 -7.89 -6.08 9.17
N VAL A 23 -7.19 -5.69 8.13
CA VAL A 23 -5.74 -5.91 8.05
C VAL A 23 -5.08 -4.91 8.98
N ARG A 24 -4.08 -5.31 9.78
CA ARG A 24 -3.34 -4.37 10.65
C ARG A 24 -1.85 -4.57 10.52
N ILE A 25 -1.10 -3.47 10.51
CA ILE A 25 0.36 -3.52 10.48
C ILE A 25 0.89 -4.00 11.83
N GLU A 26 1.60 -5.12 11.81
CA GLU A 26 2.43 -5.61 12.91
C GLU A 26 3.90 -5.52 12.51
N ILE A 27 4.64 -4.61 13.13
CA ILE A 27 6.07 -4.44 12.89
C ILE A 27 6.82 -5.65 13.44
N THR A 28 7.52 -6.39 12.57
CA THR A 28 8.31 -7.57 12.93
C THR A 28 9.79 -7.26 13.04
N GLN A 29 10.26 -6.22 12.35
CA GLN A 29 11.61 -5.68 12.46
C GLN A 29 11.55 -4.16 12.30
N GLY A 30 11.71 -3.44 13.40
CA GLY A 30 11.89 -1.98 13.40
C GLY A 30 13.29 -1.58 12.96
N VAL A 31 13.55 -0.27 12.91
CA VAL A 31 14.88 0.29 12.67
C VAL A 31 15.30 1.06 13.92
N ASP A 32 16.06 0.43 14.82
CA ASP A 32 16.44 1.05 16.11
C ASP A 32 17.22 2.37 15.93
N SER A 33 17.98 2.48 14.84
CA SER A 33 18.73 3.67 14.45
C SER A 33 17.92 4.68 13.62
N ALA A 34 16.60 4.53 13.52
CA ALA A 34 15.75 5.48 12.82
C ALA A 34 15.73 6.83 13.56
N ARG A 35 15.46 7.92 12.83
CA ARG A 35 15.54 9.28 13.36
C ARG A 35 14.55 9.46 14.54
N PRO A 36 15.02 9.78 15.76
CA PRO A 36 14.14 10.09 16.88
C PRO A 36 13.26 11.30 16.56
N ILE A 37 11.98 11.24 16.95
CA ILE A 37 11.06 12.38 16.79
C ILE A 37 10.07 12.44 17.95
N GLY A 38 9.72 13.65 18.39
CA GLY A 38 8.62 13.85 19.34
C GLY A 38 7.30 13.97 18.60
N VAL A 39 6.29 13.17 18.97
CA VAL A 39 4.91 13.37 18.48
C VAL A 39 4.00 13.45 19.70
N VAL A 40 3.48 14.63 19.95
CA VAL A 40 2.67 14.94 21.14
C VAL A 40 1.20 14.63 20.84
N PRO A 41 0.41 14.10 21.81
CA PRO A 41 -1.04 13.99 21.65
C PRO A 41 -1.67 15.35 21.34
N PHE A 42 -2.46 15.44 20.28
CA PHE A 42 -3.04 16.71 19.85
C PHE A 42 -4.07 17.21 20.87
N LYS A 43 -4.07 18.52 21.12
CA LYS A 43 -4.99 19.14 22.05
C LYS A 43 -6.42 19.14 21.50
N TRP A 44 -7.33 18.45 22.17
CA TRP A 44 -8.76 18.51 21.90
C TRP A 44 -9.40 19.72 22.58
N ALA A 45 -10.17 20.51 21.82
CA ALA A 45 -10.83 21.72 22.30
C ALA A 45 -12.35 21.54 22.58
N GLY A 46 -12.93 20.38 22.28
CA GLY A 46 -14.32 20.09 22.61
C GLY A 46 -14.50 19.39 23.96
N PRO A 47 -15.75 19.07 24.33
CA PRO A 47 -16.04 18.31 25.54
C PRO A 47 -15.65 16.83 25.37
N GLY A 48 -15.39 16.14 26.49
CA GLY A 48 -15.14 14.69 26.50
C GLY A 48 -13.86 14.26 25.80
N ALA A 49 -13.85 13.04 25.29
CA ALA A 49 -12.72 12.49 24.53
C ALA A 49 -12.70 13.04 23.09
N ALA A 50 -11.50 13.16 22.52
CA ALA A 50 -11.34 13.49 21.11
C ALA A 50 -12.02 12.43 20.22
N PRO A 51 -12.56 12.81 19.05
CA PRO A 51 -13.20 11.86 18.14
C PRO A 51 -12.21 10.90 17.47
N GLU A 52 -10.92 11.24 17.44
CA GLU A 52 -9.81 10.46 16.88
C GLU A 52 -8.49 10.91 17.51
N ASP A 53 -7.51 10.01 17.59
CA ASP A 53 -6.17 10.27 18.11
C ASP A 53 -5.18 10.61 16.98
N ILE A 54 -5.24 11.86 16.51
CA ILE A 54 -4.42 12.35 15.38
C ILE A 54 -2.91 12.22 15.65
N GLY A 55 -2.45 12.56 16.86
CA GLY A 55 -1.03 12.40 17.22
C GLY A 55 -0.61 10.92 17.21
N GLY A 56 -1.53 10.01 17.50
CA GLY A 56 -1.31 8.56 17.37
C GLY A 56 -1.14 8.13 15.93
N ILE A 57 -1.97 8.63 15.02
CA ILE A 57 -1.86 8.38 13.57
C ILE A 57 -0.52 8.89 13.05
N VAL A 58 -0.13 10.13 13.37
CA VAL A 58 1.14 10.70 12.92
C VAL A 58 2.35 9.89 13.43
N ALA A 59 2.33 9.48 14.70
CA ALA A 59 3.39 8.63 15.24
C ALA A 59 3.42 7.25 14.55
N ALA A 60 2.26 6.63 14.32
CA ALA A 60 2.17 5.35 13.63
C ALA A 60 2.71 5.45 12.19
N ASP A 61 2.31 6.46 11.44
CA ASP A 61 2.74 6.71 10.06
C ASP A 61 4.26 6.88 9.96
N LEU A 62 4.82 7.79 10.76
CA LEU A 62 6.26 8.04 10.75
C LEU A 62 7.05 6.79 11.13
N ARG A 63 6.55 5.97 12.07
CA ARG A 63 7.15 4.68 12.43
C ARG A 63 7.02 3.65 11.29
N ASN A 64 5.85 3.55 10.67
CA ASN A 64 5.57 2.63 9.57
C ASN A 64 6.42 2.92 8.32
N SER A 65 6.93 4.14 8.18
CA SER A 65 7.89 4.48 7.13
C SER A 65 9.26 3.81 7.27
N GLY A 66 9.59 3.30 8.48
CA GLY A 66 10.92 2.80 8.82
C GLY A 66 12.01 3.86 8.94
N LYS A 67 11.68 5.16 8.78
CA LYS A 67 12.64 6.27 8.83
C LYS A 67 12.67 7.02 10.16
N PHE A 68 11.63 6.87 10.98
CA PHE A 68 11.51 7.55 12.27
C PHE A 68 11.29 6.58 13.42
N ASN A 69 11.73 6.99 14.60
CA ASN A 69 11.47 6.35 15.88
C ASN A 69 10.75 7.34 16.81
N PRO A 70 9.41 7.47 16.70
CA PRO A 70 8.65 8.35 17.58
C PRO A 70 8.76 7.92 19.03
N LEU A 71 9.12 8.87 19.90
CA LEU A 71 9.24 8.63 21.33
C LEU A 71 7.90 8.13 21.91
N ASP A 72 7.96 7.09 22.74
CA ASP A 72 6.77 6.55 23.39
C ASP A 72 6.08 7.61 24.28
N ARG A 73 4.75 7.61 24.29
CA ARG A 73 3.94 8.61 25.02
C ARG A 73 4.24 8.66 26.51
N SER A 74 4.56 7.53 27.11
CA SER A 74 4.91 7.44 28.55
C SER A 74 6.24 8.12 28.89
N ARG A 75 7.08 8.39 27.89
CA ARG A 75 8.43 8.95 28.04
C ARG A 75 8.54 10.39 27.55
N LEU A 76 7.44 10.99 27.08
CA LEU A 76 7.46 12.38 26.63
C LEU A 76 7.88 13.30 27.79
N PRO A 77 8.88 14.17 27.61
CA PRO A 77 9.33 15.07 28.68
C PRO A 77 8.28 16.15 29.00
N GLN A 78 7.38 16.42 28.06
CA GLN A 78 6.27 17.35 28.17
C GLN A 78 5.22 17.04 27.10
N GLN A 79 4.01 17.55 27.28
CA GLN A 79 2.91 17.45 26.30
C GLN A 79 2.40 18.86 25.92
N PRO A 80 3.22 19.67 25.21
CA PRO A 80 2.85 21.02 24.80
C PRO A 80 1.65 20.99 23.84
N ALA A 81 0.66 21.86 24.11
CA ALA A 81 -0.52 22.00 23.27
C ALA A 81 -0.30 22.94 22.08
N THR A 82 0.73 23.78 22.12
CA THR A 82 1.07 24.77 21.08
C THR A 82 2.56 24.80 20.81
N ALA A 83 2.99 25.37 19.68
CA ALA A 83 4.40 25.49 19.34
C ALA A 83 5.19 26.33 20.37
N GLN A 84 4.56 27.36 20.94
CA GLN A 84 5.17 28.25 21.93
C GLN A 84 5.42 27.57 23.28
N GLU A 85 4.68 26.50 23.60
CA GLU A 85 4.84 25.73 24.83
C GLU A 85 5.98 24.68 24.74
N VAL A 86 6.47 24.40 23.53
CA VAL A 86 7.60 23.49 23.33
C VAL A 86 8.84 24.08 24.01
N GLN A 87 9.51 23.26 24.83
CA GLN A 87 10.79 23.57 25.46
C GLN A 87 11.90 22.78 24.75
N PRO A 88 12.58 23.36 23.75
CA PRO A 88 13.52 22.63 22.89
C PRO A 88 14.63 21.86 23.63
N THR A 89 15.09 22.39 24.76
CA THR A 89 16.14 21.77 25.58
C THR A 89 15.72 20.42 26.17
N ALA A 90 14.44 20.23 26.48
CA ALA A 90 13.93 18.97 27.01
C ALA A 90 13.96 17.83 25.97
N TRP A 91 13.84 18.17 24.68
CA TRP A 91 13.84 17.22 23.57
C TRP A 91 15.24 16.96 23.03
N SER A 92 16.05 18.00 22.86
CA SER A 92 17.46 17.85 22.43
C SER A 92 18.28 17.04 23.44
N ALA A 93 17.98 17.13 24.74
CA ALA A 93 18.58 16.27 25.77
C ALA A 93 18.30 14.77 25.56
N LEU A 94 17.24 14.42 24.82
CA LEU A 94 16.88 13.06 24.42
C LEU A 94 17.36 12.71 23.00
N GLY A 95 18.13 13.58 22.36
CA GLY A 95 18.56 13.41 20.96
C GLY A 95 17.44 13.64 19.93
N ILE A 96 16.37 14.34 20.30
CA ILE A 96 15.24 14.65 19.43
C ILE A 96 15.38 16.09 18.91
N ASP A 97 15.43 16.24 17.58
CA ASP A 97 15.64 17.52 16.90
C ASP A 97 14.37 18.12 16.27
N ALA A 98 13.24 17.41 16.34
CA ALA A 98 11.95 17.88 15.85
C ALA A 98 10.80 17.33 16.69
N VAL A 99 9.78 18.17 16.89
CA VAL A 99 8.56 17.84 17.66
C VAL A 99 7.32 18.23 16.87
N VAL A 100 6.37 17.31 16.76
CA VAL A 100 5.03 17.55 16.22
C VAL A 100 4.08 17.83 17.38
N VAL A 101 3.43 18.99 17.33
CA VAL A 101 2.30 19.36 18.19
C VAL A 101 1.09 19.66 17.31
N GLY A 102 -0.10 19.70 17.90
CA GLY A 102 -1.29 20.03 17.13
C GLY A 102 -2.55 20.15 17.97
N GLN A 103 -3.63 20.53 17.29
CA GLN A 103 -4.93 20.79 17.90
C GLN A 103 -6.06 20.21 17.05
N VAL A 104 -7.13 19.79 17.72
CA VAL A 104 -8.38 19.33 17.11
C VAL A 104 -9.51 20.18 17.68
N THR A 105 -10.21 20.92 16.83
CA THR A 105 -11.29 21.82 17.24
C THR A 105 -12.59 21.48 16.49
N PRO A 106 -13.73 21.27 17.19
CA PRO A 106 -15.01 21.10 16.52
C PRO A 106 -15.52 22.44 15.97
N ASN A 107 -16.16 22.41 14.81
CA ASN A 107 -16.79 23.56 14.17
C ASN A 107 -18.32 23.54 14.38
N PRO A 108 -19.01 24.69 14.33
CA PRO A 108 -20.47 24.77 14.49
C PRO A 108 -21.27 23.97 13.43
N ASP A 109 -20.69 23.75 12.25
CA ASP A 109 -21.31 22.98 11.16
C ASP A 109 -21.13 21.46 11.28
N GLY A 110 -20.56 20.98 12.39
CA GLY A 110 -20.29 19.56 12.65
C GLY A 110 -18.99 19.03 12.02
N SER A 111 -18.24 19.86 11.31
CA SER A 111 -16.88 19.53 10.85
C SER A 111 -15.84 19.74 11.97
N TYR A 112 -14.59 19.39 11.69
CA TYR A 112 -13.45 19.56 12.59
C TYR A 112 -12.33 20.29 11.87
N ASN A 113 -11.60 21.15 12.57
CA ASN A 113 -10.28 21.60 12.11
C ASN A 113 -9.19 20.78 12.80
N ILE A 114 -8.28 20.25 12.01
CA ILE A 114 -7.12 19.48 12.45
C ILE A 114 -5.88 20.30 12.09
N ALA A 115 -5.20 20.85 13.08
CA ALA A 115 -4.01 21.66 12.89
C ALA A 115 -2.78 20.97 13.48
N TYR A 116 -1.65 21.09 12.81
CA TYR A 116 -0.36 20.66 13.33
C TYR A 116 0.69 21.76 13.15
N GLN A 117 1.72 21.71 14.00
CA GLN A 117 2.94 22.48 13.85
C GLN A 117 4.13 21.55 14.10
N LEU A 118 5.12 21.62 13.22
CA LEU A 118 6.41 20.94 13.34
C LEU A 118 7.43 21.94 13.84
N VAL A 119 7.96 21.72 15.05
CA VAL A 119 8.88 22.63 15.73
C VAL A 119 10.28 22.03 15.74
N ASP A 120 11.28 22.83 15.36
CA ASP A 120 12.69 22.49 15.49
C ASP A 120 13.11 22.54 16.96
N THR A 121 13.76 21.48 17.43
CA THR A 121 14.34 21.40 18.77
C THR A 121 15.84 21.17 18.77
N GLY A 122 16.48 21.29 17.61
CA GLY A 122 17.91 21.07 17.39
C GLY A 122 18.63 22.38 17.03
N GLY A 123 18.87 22.59 15.74
CA GLY A 123 19.74 23.66 15.23
C GLY A 123 19.09 25.05 15.21
N ALA A 124 17.75 25.13 15.19
CA ALA A 124 17.00 26.39 15.17
C ALA A 124 15.87 26.34 16.23
N PRO A 125 16.21 26.16 17.52
CA PRO A 125 15.27 25.76 18.56
C PRO A 125 14.07 26.72 18.68
N GLY A 126 12.86 26.15 18.63
CA GLY A 126 11.59 26.88 18.72
C GLY A 126 11.04 27.37 17.37
N THR A 127 11.80 27.21 16.28
CA THR A 127 11.34 27.59 14.94
C THR A 127 10.28 26.62 14.43
N VAL A 128 9.17 27.14 13.89
CA VAL A 128 8.17 26.31 13.21
C VAL A 128 8.64 26.01 11.78
N LEU A 129 8.99 24.76 11.52
CA LEU A 129 9.52 24.27 10.24
C LEU A 129 8.42 24.09 9.18
N ALA A 130 7.24 23.67 9.63
CA ALA A 130 6.03 23.46 8.83
C ALA A 130 4.79 23.53 9.73
N GLN A 131 3.66 23.93 9.16
CA GLN A 131 2.37 23.93 9.83
C GLN A 131 1.25 23.97 8.80
N ASN A 132 0.09 23.41 9.14
CA ASN A 132 -1.12 23.49 8.33
C ASN A 132 -2.37 23.28 9.20
N SER A 133 -3.55 23.51 8.61
CA SER A 133 -4.85 23.25 9.23
C SER A 133 -5.86 22.77 8.20
N TYR A 134 -6.54 21.66 8.51
CA TYR A 134 -7.48 21.00 7.60
C TYR A 134 -8.89 20.99 8.18
N LYS A 135 -9.86 21.54 7.44
CA LYS A 135 -11.28 21.43 7.76
C LYS A 135 -11.86 20.15 7.15
N VAL A 136 -12.27 19.21 7.98
CA VAL A 136 -12.74 17.88 7.55
C VAL A 136 -14.00 17.43 8.29
N ASN A 137 -14.82 16.61 7.62
CA ASN A 137 -15.91 15.90 8.29
C ASN A 137 -15.36 14.69 9.05
N LYS A 138 -16.11 14.15 10.01
CA LYS A 138 -15.68 13.06 10.91
C LYS A 138 -15.03 11.87 10.17
N GLN A 139 -15.61 11.44 9.06
CA GLN A 139 -15.12 10.32 8.24
C GLN A 139 -13.72 10.54 7.64
N TRP A 140 -13.23 11.78 7.61
CA TRP A 140 -11.94 12.17 7.02
C TRP A 140 -10.91 12.61 8.08
N LEU A 141 -11.18 12.38 9.37
CA LEU A 141 -10.23 12.69 10.45
C LEU A 141 -8.91 11.95 10.27
N ARG A 142 -8.96 10.66 9.90
CA ARG A 142 -7.76 9.86 9.62
C ARG A 142 -6.97 10.41 8.44
N TYR A 143 -7.66 10.75 7.35
CA TYR A 143 -7.03 11.39 6.18
C TYR A 143 -6.30 12.68 6.58
N ALA A 144 -6.88 13.53 7.43
CA ALA A 144 -6.20 14.74 7.92
C ALA A 144 -4.96 14.42 8.77
N GLY A 145 -4.99 13.35 9.58
CA GLY A 145 -3.82 12.83 10.27
C GLY A 145 -2.72 12.40 9.30
N HIS A 146 -3.07 11.60 8.30
CA HIS A 146 -2.15 11.17 7.25
C HIS A 146 -1.59 12.36 6.43
N THR A 147 -2.37 13.42 6.19
CA THR A 147 -1.86 14.65 5.55
C THR A 147 -0.80 15.33 6.40
N ALA A 148 -1.02 15.45 7.72
CA ALA A 148 0.00 15.99 8.63
C ALA A 148 1.26 15.12 8.62
N SER A 149 1.11 13.79 8.61
CA SER A 149 2.23 12.84 8.49
C SER A 149 3.01 13.04 7.20
N ASP A 150 2.32 13.20 6.06
CA ASP A 150 2.95 13.40 4.75
C ASP A 150 3.80 14.67 4.74
N GLU A 151 3.25 15.78 5.23
CA GLU A 151 3.95 17.07 5.27
C GLU A 151 5.14 17.05 6.23
N VAL A 152 5.00 16.44 7.42
CA VAL A 152 6.11 16.27 8.37
C VAL A 152 7.22 15.39 7.76
N PHE A 153 6.85 14.27 7.17
CA PHE A 153 7.78 13.33 6.56
C PHE A 153 8.54 13.98 5.40
N GLU A 154 7.83 14.67 4.50
CA GLU A 154 8.44 15.35 3.36
C GLU A 154 9.35 16.49 3.82
N LYS A 155 8.92 17.30 4.80
CA LYS A 155 9.74 18.39 5.34
C LYS A 155 11.06 17.89 5.94
N LEU A 156 11.03 16.75 6.64
CA LEU A 156 12.19 16.22 7.36
C LEU A 156 13.09 15.30 6.53
N THR A 157 12.59 14.75 5.41
CA THR A 157 13.33 13.77 4.59
C THR A 157 13.57 14.19 3.15
N GLY A 158 12.80 15.17 2.65
CA GLY A 158 12.77 15.54 1.22
C GLY A 158 12.08 14.51 0.33
N ILE A 159 11.48 13.45 0.90
CA ILE A 159 10.77 12.39 0.17
C ILE A 159 9.26 12.62 0.38
N LYS A 160 8.49 12.64 -0.70
CA LYS A 160 7.04 12.77 -0.63
C LYS A 160 6.42 11.63 0.20
N GLY A 161 5.57 12.00 1.16
CA GLY A 161 4.84 11.05 2.00
C GLY A 161 3.84 10.20 1.21
N ALA A 162 3.57 9.00 1.71
CA ALA A 162 2.64 8.03 1.10
C ALA A 162 1.55 7.58 2.09
N PHE A 163 1.27 8.33 3.15
CA PHE A 163 0.37 7.88 4.22
C PHE A 163 -1.11 7.99 3.86
N ARG A 164 -1.45 8.80 2.84
CA ARG A 164 -2.82 8.88 2.29
C ARG A 164 -3.13 7.85 1.22
N THR A 165 -2.18 6.96 0.94
CA THR A 165 -2.36 5.92 -0.08
C THR A 165 -3.24 4.79 0.42
N ARG A 166 -3.63 3.93 -0.52
CA ARG A 166 -4.44 2.74 -0.30
C ARG A 166 -3.71 1.50 -0.80
N ILE A 167 -4.20 0.35 -0.38
CA ILE A 167 -3.79 -0.95 -0.93
C ILE A 167 -5.03 -1.69 -1.43
N ALA A 168 -4.89 -2.37 -2.56
CA ALA A 168 -5.84 -3.36 -3.04
C ALA A 168 -5.29 -4.75 -2.75
N TYR A 169 -6.15 -5.71 -2.41
CA TYR A 169 -5.74 -7.09 -2.13
C TYR A 169 -6.92 -8.03 -2.26
N VAL A 170 -6.63 -9.33 -2.42
CA VAL A 170 -7.65 -10.38 -2.50
C VAL A 170 -7.67 -11.17 -1.20
N VAL A 171 -8.86 -11.25 -0.59
CA VAL A 171 -9.12 -12.10 0.56
C VAL A 171 -9.87 -13.35 0.11
N GLN A 172 -9.38 -14.51 0.51
CA GLN A 172 -10.09 -15.78 0.42
C GLN A 172 -10.64 -16.11 1.81
N THR A 173 -11.96 -15.95 1.97
CA THR A 173 -12.67 -16.18 3.22
C THR A 173 -12.94 -17.68 3.44
N ASN A 174 -13.29 -18.03 4.68
CA ASN A 174 -13.59 -19.42 5.05
C ASN A 174 -15.00 -19.83 4.58
N GLY A 175 -15.15 -20.13 3.29
CA GLY A 175 -16.36 -20.68 2.69
C GLY A 175 -17.41 -19.64 2.31
N GLY A 176 -18.64 -20.11 2.03
CA GLY A 176 -19.74 -19.27 1.51
C GLY A 176 -19.85 -19.28 -0.02
N GLN A 177 -20.91 -18.66 -0.55
CA GLN A 177 -21.18 -18.61 -1.99
C GLN A 177 -20.13 -17.78 -2.76
N PHE A 178 -19.53 -16.80 -2.09
CA PHE A 178 -18.54 -15.88 -2.68
C PHE A 178 -17.27 -15.82 -1.81
N PRO A 179 -16.44 -16.86 -1.81
CA PRO A 179 -15.29 -16.94 -0.91
C PRO A 179 -14.13 -16.02 -1.32
N TYR A 180 -14.15 -15.42 -2.52
CA TYR A 180 -13.08 -14.52 -2.98
C TYR A 180 -13.58 -13.07 -3.02
N GLU A 181 -12.87 -12.18 -2.33
CA GLU A 181 -13.20 -10.76 -2.27
C GLU A 181 -11.99 -9.92 -2.68
N LEU A 182 -12.16 -9.07 -3.70
CA LEU A 182 -11.22 -7.97 -3.95
C LEU A 182 -11.60 -6.83 -3.01
N ARG A 183 -10.66 -6.40 -2.17
CA ARG A 183 -10.84 -5.34 -1.18
C ARG A 183 -9.87 -4.20 -1.41
N VAL A 184 -10.24 -3.04 -0.89
CA VAL A 184 -9.38 -1.87 -0.77
C VAL A 184 -9.46 -1.35 0.65
N SER A 185 -8.34 -0.91 1.21
CA SER A 185 -8.24 -0.19 2.47
C SER A 185 -7.20 0.92 2.36
N ASP A 186 -7.13 1.81 3.35
CA ASP A 186 -5.97 2.68 3.54
C ASP A 186 -4.72 1.82 3.76
N TYR A 187 -3.52 2.36 3.52
CA TYR A 187 -2.28 1.57 3.55
C TYR A 187 -2.05 0.86 4.91
N ASP A 188 -2.58 1.43 6.00
CA ASP A 188 -2.49 0.89 7.36
C ASP A 188 -3.67 -0.01 7.74
N GLY A 189 -4.57 -0.30 6.79
CA GLY A 189 -5.63 -1.29 6.87
C GLY A 189 -7.00 -0.76 7.32
N TYR A 190 -7.08 0.50 7.74
CA TYR A 190 -8.35 1.16 8.08
C TYR A 190 -9.19 1.46 6.84
N ASN A 191 -10.47 1.82 7.05
CA ASN A 191 -11.40 2.20 5.98
C ASN A 191 -11.56 1.14 4.87
N GLN A 192 -11.50 -0.14 5.25
CA GLN A 192 -11.67 -1.25 4.31
C GLN A 192 -13.07 -1.26 3.69
N PHE A 193 -13.13 -1.48 2.38
CA PHE A 193 -14.36 -1.81 1.66
C PHE A 193 -14.13 -2.91 0.62
N VAL A 194 -15.20 -3.61 0.27
CA VAL A 194 -15.17 -4.67 -0.75
C VAL A 194 -15.49 -4.07 -2.11
N VAL A 195 -14.60 -4.29 -3.07
CA VAL A 195 -14.73 -3.84 -4.47
C VAL A 195 -15.58 -4.82 -5.25
N HIS A 196 -15.27 -6.12 -5.14
CA HIS A 196 -15.96 -7.18 -5.87
C HIS A 196 -15.94 -8.50 -5.07
N ARG A 197 -17.01 -9.29 -5.17
CA ARG A 197 -17.14 -10.62 -4.56
C ARG A 197 -17.35 -11.66 -5.63
N SER A 198 -16.74 -12.82 -5.47
CA SER A 198 -16.75 -13.85 -6.50
C SER A 198 -16.83 -15.29 -5.95
N PRO A 199 -17.60 -16.19 -6.62
CA PRO A 199 -17.52 -17.62 -6.36
C PRO A 199 -16.21 -18.25 -6.83
N GLN A 200 -15.45 -17.55 -7.67
CA GLN A 200 -14.22 -18.02 -8.32
C GLN A 200 -13.05 -17.08 -7.99
N PRO A 201 -11.79 -17.53 -8.18
CA PRO A 201 -10.63 -16.70 -7.86
C PRO A 201 -10.63 -15.32 -8.52
N LEU A 202 -10.10 -14.35 -7.79
CA LEU A 202 -9.76 -13.01 -8.28
C LEU A 202 -8.24 -12.85 -8.23
N MET A 203 -7.63 -12.21 -9.24
CA MET A 203 -6.17 -12.10 -9.33
C MET A 203 -5.72 -10.73 -9.85
N SER A 204 -4.47 -10.39 -9.49
CA SER A 204 -3.67 -9.31 -10.07
C SER A 204 -4.42 -7.97 -10.16
N PRO A 205 -4.87 -7.38 -9.02
CA PRO A 205 -5.41 -6.04 -9.04
C PRO A 205 -4.32 -5.03 -9.47
N ALA A 206 -4.68 -4.04 -10.28
CA ALA A 206 -3.77 -2.99 -10.72
C ALA A 206 -4.49 -1.63 -10.73
N TRP A 207 -3.89 -0.64 -10.10
CA TRP A 207 -4.44 0.71 -9.98
C TRP A 207 -4.27 1.52 -11.27
N SER A 208 -5.29 2.29 -11.64
CA SER A 208 -5.10 3.41 -12.55
C SER A 208 -4.29 4.53 -11.87
N PRO A 209 -3.50 5.33 -12.62
CA PRO A 209 -2.60 6.33 -12.02
C PRO A 209 -3.33 7.48 -11.30
N ASP A 210 -4.62 7.67 -11.57
CA ASP A 210 -5.49 8.62 -10.87
C ASP A 210 -6.15 8.02 -9.61
N GLY A 211 -5.88 6.75 -9.30
CA GLY A 211 -6.45 6.04 -8.15
C GLY A 211 -7.95 5.74 -8.25
N SER A 212 -8.61 6.00 -9.39
CA SER A 212 -10.07 5.91 -9.49
C SER A 212 -10.60 4.53 -9.91
N LYS A 213 -9.72 3.66 -10.45
CA LYS A 213 -10.09 2.35 -11.02
C LYS A 213 -9.12 1.25 -10.61
N LEU A 214 -9.63 0.02 -10.59
CA LEU A 214 -8.83 -1.20 -10.52
C LEU A 214 -9.08 -2.05 -11.76
N ALA A 215 -8.01 -2.47 -12.42
CA ALA A 215 -8.04 -3.62 -13.33
C ALA A 215 -7.82 -4.90 -12.52
N TYR A 216 -8.52 -5.98 -12.84
CA TYR A 216 -8.31 -7.28 -12.19
C TYR A 216 -8.82 -8.43 -13.07
N VAL A 217 -8.38 -9.64 -12.74
CA VAL A 217 -8.81 -10.87 -13.41
C VAL A 217 -9.89 -11.56 -12.58
N THR A 218 -10.98 -11.96 -13.23
CA THR A 218 -12.06 -12.78 -12.65
C THR A 218 -12.21 -14.09 -13.41
N PHE A 219 -12.58 -15.16 -12.70
CA PHE A 219 -12.85 -16.49 -13.27
C PHE A 219 -14.34 -16.86 -13.25
N GLU A 220 -15.23 -15.91 -12.98
CA GLU A 220 -16.68 -16.11 -12.81
C GLU A 220 -17.37 -16.75 -14.01
N SER A 221 -16.85 -16.49 -15.20
CA SER A 221 -17.36 -17.06 -16.45
C SER A 221 -16.92 -18.53 -16.69
N GLY A 222 -16.23 -19.15 -15.73
CA GLY A 222 -15.57 -20.45 -15.87
C GLY A 222 -14.20 -20.39 -16.54
N ARG A 223 -13.77 -19.20 -16.99
CA ARG A 223 -12.44 -18.90 -17.53
C ARG A 223 -12.00 -17.48 -17.15
N SER A 224 -10.71 -17.18 -17.27
CA SER A 224 -10.17 -15.85 -16.95
C SER A 224 -10.77 -14.77 -17.88
N ALA A 225 -11.24 -13.67 -17.29
CA ALA A 225 -11.60 -12.44 -17.96
C ALA A 225 -10.92 -11.27 -17.25
N LEU A 226 -10.36 -10.36 -18.06
CA LEU A 226 -9.77 -9.11 -17.58
C LEU A 226 -10.81 -8.00 -17.66
N VAL A 227 -10.99 -7.29 -16.54
CA VAL A 227 -11.95 -6.18 -16.41
C VAL A 227 -11.31 -4.98 -15.74
N ILE A 228 -11.91 -3.80 -15.91
CA ILE A 228 -11.60 -2.57 -15.17
C ILE A 228 -12.87 -2.15 -14.42
N GLN A 229 -12.78 -1.94 -13.11
CA GLN A 229 -13.88 -1.43 -12.29
C GLN A 229 -13.59 -0.02 -11.78
N THR A 230 -14.56 0.88 -11.91
CA THR A 230 -14.52 2.22 -11.30
C THR A 230 -14.94 2.13 -9.84
N LEU A 231 -14.07 2.57 -8.93
CA LEU A 231 -14.28 2.37 -7.49
C LEU A 231 -15.46 3.15 -6.93
N ALA A 232 -15.69 4.37 -7.44
CA ALA A 232 -16.71 5.28 -6.90
C ALA A 232 -18.15 4.80 -7.13
N ASN A 233 -18.42 4.05 -8.21
CA ASN A 233 -19.77 3.63 -8.59
C ASN A 233 -19.90 2.14 -8.96
N GLY A 234 -18.81 1.38 -8.93
CA GLY A 234 -18.80 -0.04 -9.25
C GLY A 234 -18.98 -0.38 -10.73
N SER A 235 -18.89 0.60 -11.65
CA SER A 235 -19.05 0.31 -13.08
C SER A 235 -17.91 -0.56 -13.60
N VAL A 236 -18.24 -1.62 -14.34
CA VAL A 236 -17.27 -2.59 -14.86
C VAL A 236 -17.18 -2.48 -16.39
N ARG A 237 -15.96 -2.30 -16.90
CA ARG A 237 -15.61 -2.37 -18.32
C ARG A 237 -14.88 -3.68 -18.58
N GLN A 238 -15.43 -4.49 -19.48
CA GLN A 238 -14.72 -5.67 -19.98
C GLN A 238 -13.56 -5.25 -20.89
N VAL A 239 -12.37 -5.81 -20.66
CA VAL A 239 -11.17 -5.55 -21.47
C VAL A 239 -10.93 -6.72 -22.43
N ALA A 240 -10.82 -7.94 -21.89
CA ALA A 240 -10.48 -9.12 -22.68
C ALA A 240 -11.03 -10.41 -22.04
N SER A 241 -11.57 -11.31 -22.85
CA SER A 241 -12.00 -12.65 -22.43
C SER A 241 -11.81 -13.70 -23.55
N PHE A 242 -10.69 -13.58 -24.27
CA PHE A 242 -10.29 -14.52 -25.32
C PHE A 242 -10.10 -15.94 -24.77
N PRO A 243 -10.03 -16.98 -25.63
CA PRO A 243 -9.69 -18.32 -25.18
C PRO A 243 -8.37 -18.36 -24.40
N ARG A 244 -8.28 -19.27 -23.42
CA ARG A 244 -7.14 -19.45 -22.50
C ARG A 244 -7.01 -18.27 -21.51
N HIS A 245 -5.78 -17.81 -21.24
CA HIS A 245 -5.48 -16.85 -20.18
C HIS A 245 -5.62 -15.40 -20.66
N ASN A 246 -6.20 -14.54 -19.81
CA ASN A 246 -6.31 -13.10 -19.97
C ASN A 246 -5.99 -12.45 -18.62
N GLY A 247 -4.85 -11.76 -18.48
CA GLY A 247 -4.45 -11.26 -17.17
C GLY A 247 -3.18 -10.42 -17.14
N ALA A 248 -2.61 -10.30 -15.93
CA ALA A 248 -1.46 -9.45 -15.61
C ALA A 248 -1.59 -7.99 -16.10
N PRO A 249 -2.63 -7.24 -15.68
CA PRO A 249 -2.83 -5.87 -16.12
C PRO A 249 -1.85 -4.89 -15.46
N ALA A 250 -1.42 -3.87 -16.20
CA ALA A 250 -0.69 -2.72 -15.67
C ALA A 250 -1.07 -1.44 -16.44
N PHE A 251 -1.57 -0.42 -15.74
CA PHE A 251 -1.87 0.87 -16.33
C PHE A 251 -0.58 1.66 -16.62
N SER A 252 -0.54 2.37 -17.74
CA SER A 252 0.56 3.30 -18.00
C SER A 252 0.47 4.51 -17.06
N PRO A 253 1.61 5.07 -16.61
CA PRO A 253 1.63 6.27 -15.75
C PRO A 253 0.90 7.49 -16.33
N ASP A 254 0.90 7.65 -17.65
CA ASP A 254 0.18 8.72 -18.36
C ASP A 254 -1.36 8.55 -18.39
N GLY A 255 -1.88 7.41 -17.90
CA GLY A 255 -3.31 7.11 -17.84
C GLY A 255 -3.97 6.82 -19.19
N THR A 256 -3.21 6.61 -20.25
CA THR A 256 -3.74 6.41 -21.61
C THR A 256 -3.81 4.95 -22.04
N LYS A 257 -3.06 4.04 -21.40
CA LYS A 257 -2.90 2.65 -21.84
C LYS A 257 -3.07 1.65 -20.71
N LEU A 258 -3.43 0.42 -21.08
CA LEU A 258 -3.38 -0.77 -20.23
C LEU A 258 -2.56 -1.84 -20.93
N ALA A 259 -1.41 -2.22 -20.35
CA ALA A 259 -0.66 -3.40 -20.77
C ALA A 259 -1.23 -4.65 -20.08
N PHE A 260 -1.22 -5.79 -20.76
CA PHE A 260 -1.68 -7.08 -20.23
C PHE A 260 -1.17 -8.24 -21.07
N ALA A 261 -1.33 -9.47 -20.57
CA ALA A 261 -0.90 -10.69 -21.24
C ALA A 261 -2.09 -11.56 -21.68
N LEU A 262 -2.01 -12.10 -22.91
CA LEU A 262 -2.97 -13.07 -23.45
C LEU A 262 -2.24 -14.32 -23.96
N SER A 263 -2.81 -15.51 -23.76
CA SER A 263 -2.27 -16.76 -24.32
C SER A 263 -3.05 -17.35 -25.50
N LYS A 264 -3.89 -16.52 -26.15
CA LYS A 264 -4.74 -16.93 -27.28
C LYS A 264 -3.97 -17.46 -28.50
N THR A 265 -2.69 -17.12 -28.63
CA THR A 265 -1.80 -17.55 -29.74
C THR A 265 -1.01 -18.82 -29.43
N GLY A 266 -1.24 -19.47 -28.28
CA GLY A 266 -0.57 -20.71 -27.87
C GLY A 266 0.45 -20.51 -26.75
N SER A 267 1.12 -19.36 -26.71
CA SER A 267 1.98 -18.88 -25.61
C SER A 267 1.51 -17.50 -25.12
N LEU A 268 1.88 -17.11 -23.90
CA LEU A 268 1.60 -15.76 -23.38
C LEU A 268 2.34 -14.71 -24.20
N ASN A 269 1.61 -13.68 -24.62
CA ASN A 269 2.15 -12.53 -25.32
C ASN A 269 1.58 -11.25 -24.71
N LEU A 270 2.37 -10.18 -24.80
CA LEU A 270 1.99 -8.86 -24.31
C LEU A 270 1.14 -8.11 -25.33
N TYR A 271 0.13 -7.42 -24.81
CA TYR A 271 -0.80 -6.56 -25.55
C TYR A 271 -0.93 -5.25 -24.80
N VAL A 272 -1.28 -4.20 -25.55
CA VAL A 272 -1.59 -2.87 -25.00
C VAL A 272 -2.94 -2.42 -25.55
N MET A 273 -3.84 -2.01 -24.66
CA MET A 273 -5.10 -1.36 -25.01
C MET A 273 -4.95 0.15 -24.85
N ASP A 274 -5.35 0.91 -25.86
CA ASP A 274 -5.62 2.34 -25.72
C ASP A 274 -6.95 2.52 -24.97
N LEU A 275 -6.92 3.23 -23.83
CA LEU A 275 -8.07 3.33 -22.93
C LEU A 275 -9.22 4.15 -23.52
N ALA A 276 -8.93 5.13 -24.40
CA ALA A 276 -9.93 5.99 -25.00
C ALA A 276 -10.73 5.28 -26.11
N SER A 277 -10.02 4.66 -27.06
CA SER A 277 -10.61 3.97 -28.21
C SER A 277 -11.00 2.52 -27.92
N GLY A 278 -10.36 1.88 -26.93
CA GLY A 278 -10.46 0.43 -26.69
C GLY A 278 -9.68 -0.41 -27.70
N GLN A 279 -8.88 0.20 -28.58
CA GLN A 279 -8.08 -0.55 -29.55
C GLN A 279 -6.97 -1.34 -28.84
N ILE A 280 -6.90 -2.64 -29.14
CA ILE A 280 -5.88 -3.56 -28.61
C ILE A 280 -4.82 -3.83 -29.67
N ARG A 281 -3.55 -3.62 -29.33
CA ARG A 281 -2.39 -3.94 -30.16
C ARG A 281 -1.53 -5.02 -29.49
N GLN A 282 -1.10 -6.01 -30.27
CA GLN A 282 -0.09 -6.98 -29.85
C GLN A 282 1.30 -6.36 -29.92
N ILE A 283 2.12 -6.51 -28.87
CA ILE A 283 3.48 -5.94 -28.82
C ILE A 283 4.59 -7.01 -28.76
N THR A 284 4.26 -8.26 -28.41
CA THR A 284 5.16 -9.41 -28.59
C THR A 284 4.46 -10.51 -29.39
N ASP A 285 5.18 -11.24 -30.23
CA ASP A 285 4.65 -12.30 -31.09
C ASP A 285 5.53 -13.56 -31.14
N GLY A 286 6.48 -13.67 -30.19
CA GLY A 286 7.39 -14.80 -30.07
C GLY A 286 6.74 -16.09 -29.55
N ARG A 287 7.50 -17.19 -29.59
CA ARG A 287 7.09 -18.50 -29.07
C ARG A 287 7.23 -18.63 -27.55
N SER A 288 8.06 -17.80 -26.92
CA SER A 288 8.18 -17.73 -25.47
C SER A 288 6.88 -17.24 -24.82
N ASN A 289 6.73 -17.51 -23.53
CA ASN A 289 5.73 -16.83 -22.70
C ASN A 289 6.30 -15.48 -22.26
N ASN A 290 5.56 -14.41 -22.55
CA ASN A 290 5.85 -13.04 -22.13
C ASN A 290 4.65 -12.51 -21.35
N THR A 291 4.86 -12.17 -20.07
CA THR A 291 3.79 -11.83 -19.11
C THR A 291 4.27 -10.84 -18.05
N GLU A 292 3.42 -10.47 -17.09
CA GLU A 292 3.75 -9.62 -15.95
C GLU A 292 4.40 -8.27 -16.37
N PRO A 293 3.72 -7.49 -17.25
CA PRO A 293 4.25 -6.20 -17.66
C PRO A 293 4.21 -5.19 -16.49
N THR A 294 5.26 -4.40 -16.35
CA THR A 294 5.30 -3.21 -15.48
C THR A 294 5.88 -2.04 -16.28
N TRP A 295 5.33 -0.85 -16.08
CA TRP A 295 5.67 0.34 -16.87
C TRP A 295 6.87 1.08 -16.31
N PHE A 296 7.73 1.53 -17.21
CA PHE A 296 8.64 2.62 -16.91
C PHE A 296 7.87 3.97 -16.88
N PRO A 297 8.44 5.01 -16.24
CA PRO A 297 7.79 6.32 -16.12
C PRO A 297 7.43 6.99 -17.45
N ASP A 298 8.11 6.62 -18.54
CA ASP A 298 7.90 7.18 -19.87
C ASP A 298 6.60 6.75 -20.56
N SER A 299 5.85 5.79 -19.99
CA SER A 299 4.62 5.22 -20.58
C SER A 299 4.80 4.65 -21.99
N GLN A 300 6.04 4.28 -22.35
CA GLN A 300 6.41 3.68 -23.64
C GLN A 300 7.27 2.44 -23.48
N THR A 301 7.88 2.24 -22.32
CA THR A 301 8.79 1.14 -22.06
C THR A 301 8.20 0.23 -20.99
N LEU A 302 8.29 -1.08 -21.19
CA LEU A 302 7.87 -2.11 -20.24
C LEU A 302 9.08 -2.90 -19.78
N ALA A 303 9.13 -3.23 -18.48
CA ALA A 303 9.76 -4.46 -18.03
C ALA A 303 8.72 -5.59 -17.97
N PHE A 304 9.13 -6.83 -18.20
CA PHE A 304 8.21 -7.98 -18.23
C PHE A 304 8.96 -9.29 -18.03
N THR A 305 8.24 -10.33 -17.59
CA THR A 305 8.78 -11.68 -17.42
C THR A 305 8.76 -12.44 -18.75
N SER A 306 9.88 -13.10 -19.08
CA SER A 306 9.99 -13.98 -20.25
C SER A 306 10.74 -15.27 -19.94
N ASP A 307 10.27 -16.39 -20.51
CA ASP A 307 10.94 -17.70 -20.44
C ASP A 307 11.83 -18.00 -21.66
N GLN A 308 12.09 -17.01 -22.53
CA GLN A 308 12.86 -17.20 -23.77
C GLN A 308 14.30 -17.71 -23.55
N ALA A 309 14.85 -17.57 -22.33
CA ALA A 309 16.17 -18.07 -21.94
C ALA A 309 16.09 -19.35 -21.06
N GLY A 310 14.95 -20.04 -21.03
CA GLY A 310 14.71 -21.22 -20.20
C GLY A 310 13.91 -20.86 -18.94
N ARG A 311 14.59 -20.55 -17.83
CA ARG A 311 13.92 -20.08 -16.61
C ARG A 311 13.43 -18.63 -16.77
N PRO A 312 12.33 -18.23 -16.13
CA PRO A 312 11.86 -16.85 -16.12
C PRO A 312 12.96 -15.84 -15.78
N GLN A 313 13.07 -14.80 -16.60
CA GLN A 313 13.94 -13.65 -16.40
C GLN A 313 13.16 -12.39 -16.78
N VAL A 314 13.59 -11.24 -16.26
CA VAL A 314 12.99 -9.94 -16.59
C VAL A 314 13.69 -9.35 -17.82
N TYR A 315 12.87 -8.93 -18.77
CA TYR A 315 13.25 -8.26 -20.01
C TYR A 315 12.66 -6.86 -20.06
N LYS A 316 13.24 -6.01 -20.91
CA LYS A 316 12.81 -4.63 -21.17
C LYS A 316 12.55 -4.46 -22.66
N MET A 317 11.49 -3.74 -23.02
CA MET A 317 11.21 -3.38 -24.42
C MET A 317 10.42 -2.08 -24.54
N ASN A 318 10.53 -1.41 -25.68
CA ASN A 318 9.67 -0.28 -26.04
C ASN A 318 8.42 -0.81 -26.79
N ILE A 319 7.23 -0.31 -26.45
CA ILE A 319 5.96 -0.75 -27.04
C ILE A 319 5.83 -0.39 -28.52
N ASN A 320 6.63 0.56 -29.02
CA ASN A 320 6.62 1.00 -30.40
C ASN A 320 7.49 0.11 -31.32
N GLY A 321 8.26 -0.82 -30.76
CA GLY A 321 9.09 -1.77 -31.49
C GLY A 321 10.52 -1.87 -30.95
N GLY A 322 11.31 -2.75 -31.55
CA GLY A 322 12.65 -3.10 -31.11
C GLY A 322 12.69 -4.45 -30.39
N ALA A 323 13.87 -5.07 -30.36
CA ALA A 323 14.06 -6.34 -29.69
C ALA A 323 14.00 -6.18 -28.16
N ALA A 324 13.46 -7.17 -27.47
CA ALA A 324 13.50 -7.21 -26.02
C ALA A 324 14.93 -7.44 -25.51
N GLN A 325 15.31 -6.71 -24.47
CA GLN A 325 16.63 -6.81 -23.84
C GLN A 325 16.50 -7.47 -22.46
N ARG A 326 17.28 -8.51 -22.18
CA ARG A 326 17.36 -9.10 -20.83
C ARG A 326 18.02 -8.12 -19.86
N ILE A 327 17.40 -7.90 -18.70
CA ILE A 327 17.93 -6.97 -17.68
C ILE A 327 18.31 -7.65 -16.36
N THR A 328 17.86 -8.88 -16.08
CA THR A 328 18.24 -9.64 -14.88
C THR A 328 19.26 -10.73 -15.18
N TRP A 329 20.41 -10.69 -14.51
CA TRP A 329 21.51 -11.65 -14.72
C TRP A 329 21.96 -12.37 -13.45
N GLU A 330 21.68 -11.79 -12.29
CA GLU A 330 21.95 -12.40 -10.99
C GLU A 330 20.79 -13.32 -10.56
N GLY A 331 21.12 -14.46 -9.95
CA GLY A 331 20.14 -15.46 -9.51
C GLY A 331 19.67 -16.42 -10.61
N SER A 332 19.04 -17.53 -10.20
CA SER A 332 18.66 -18.61 -11.11
C SER A 332 17.37 -18.30 -11.92
N GLN A 333 16.49 -17.47 -11.37
CA GLN A 333 15.19 -17.11 -11.94
C GLN A 333 14.73 -15.77 -11.36
N ASN A 334 14.19 -14.89 -12.19
CA ASN A 334 13.67 -13.57 -11.80
C ASN A 334 12.39 -13.25 -12.57
N GLN A 335 11.35 -12.78 -11.89
CA GLN A 335 10.02 -12.56 -12.47
C GLN A 335 9.21 -11.56 -11.65
N ASP A 336 7.99 -11.26 -12.12
CA ASP A 336 6.97 -10.48 -11.40
C ASP A 336 7.54 -9.16 -10.85
N ALA A 337 8.08 -8.35 -11.78
CA ALA A 337 8.76 -7.12 -11.46
C ALA A 337 7.78 -5.95 -11.30
N ASP A 338 8.14 -4.99 -10.45
CA ASP A 338 7.50 -3.69 -10.34
C ASP A 338 8.56 -2.58 -10.38
N VAL A 339 8.48 -1.73 -11.42
CA VAL A 339 9.45 -0.65 -11.68
C VAL A 339 9.09 0.57 -10.82
N SER A 340 10.10 1.20 -10.22
CA SER A 340 9.89 2.40 -9.41
C SER A 340 9.32 3.57 -10.20
N SER A 341 8.57 4.44 -9.53
CA SER A 341 7.96 5.64 -10.14
C SER A 341 8.97 6.62 -10.75
N ASP A 342 10.24 6.55 -10.32
CA ASP A 342 11.35 7.32 -10.89
C ASP A 342 12.20 6.53 -11.93
N GLY A 343 11.88 5.26 -12.16
CA GLY A 343 12.53 4.37 -13.14
C GLY A 343 13.96 3.96 -12.78
N LYS A 344 14.45 4.27 -11.58
CA LYS A 344 15.85 4.00 -11.18
C LYS A 344 16.08 2.60 -10.66
N PHE A 345 15.04 1.92 -10.18
CA PHE A 345 15.15 0.55 -9.71
C PHE A 345 13.86 -0.22 -10.00
N MET A 346 13.90 -1.53 -9.82
CA MET A 346 12.71 -2.35 -9.74
C MET A 346 12.81 -3.29 -8.56
N VAL A 347 11.67 -3.72 -8.06
CA VAL A 347 11.58 -4.89 -7.17
C VAL A 347 11.04 -6.06 -7.97
N MET A 348 11.39 -7.27 -7.58
CA MET A 348 11.02 -8.48 -8.30
C MET A 348 11.06 -9.68 -7.37
N VAL A 349 10.43 -10.76 -7.81
CA VAL A 349 10.58 -12.08 -7.21
C VAL A 349 11.84 -12.72 -7.77
N SER A 350 12.81 -13.04 -6.91
CA SER A 350 14.06 -13.70 -7.27
C SER A 350 14.16 -15.06 -6.59
N SER A 351 14.42 -16.10 -7.38
CA SER A 351 14.51 -17.48 -6.90
C SER A 351 15.91 -18.05 -7.09
N ASN A 352 16.48 -18.58 -6.00
CA ASN A 352 17.79 -19.20 -5.98
C ASN A 352 17.85 -20.33 -4.95
N ASN A 353 18.53 -21.44 -5.26
CA ASN A 353 18.66 -22.60 -4.36
C ASN A 353 17.33 -23.10 -3.76
N GLY A 354 16.24 -23.05 -4.53
CA GLY A 354 14.90 -23.49 -4.09
C GLY A 354 14.17 -22.51 -3.16
N GLN A 355 14.77 -21.36 -2.85
CA GLN A 355 14.14 -20.26 -2.13
C GLN A 355 13.66 -19.19 -3.10
N GLN A 356 12.65 -18.43 -2.70
CA GLN A 356 12.05 -17.34 -3.46
C GLN A 356 11.78 -16.15 -2.54
N HIS A 357 12.39 -15.01 -2.86
CA HIS A 357 12.34 -13.79 -2.06
C HIS A 357 12.11 -12.55 -2.92
N ILE A 358 11.69 -11.45 -2.28
CA ILE A 358 11.66 -10.14 -2.90
C ILE A 358 13.09 -9.58 -2.95
N ALA A 359 13.52 -9.22 -4.15
CA ALA A 359 14.79 -8.56 -4.40
C ALA A 359 14.55 -7.20 -5.06
N LYS A 360 15.49 -6.27 -4.84
CA LYS A 360 15.59 -5.00 -5.53
C LYS A 360 16.76 -5.04 -6.49
N GLN A 361 16.55 -4.64 -7.73
CA GLN A 361 17.61 -4.40 -8.70
C GLN A 361 17.68 -2.91 -9.03
N ASP A 362 18.86 -2.32 -8.87
CA ASP A 362 19.17 -0.98 -9.37
C ASP A 362 19.30 -1.03 -10.90
N LEU A 363 18.49 -0.25 -11.61
CA LEU A 363 18.43 -0.25 -13.08
C LEU A 363 19.50 0.66 -13.72
N VAL A 364 20.26 1.41 -12.90
CA VAL A 364 21.41 2.22 -13.33
C VAL A 364 22.69 1.41 -13.20
N THR A 365 22.89 0.71 -12.08
CA THR A 365 24.14 -0.01 -11.78
C THR A 365 24.07 -1.51 -12.05
N GLY A 366 22.87 -2.09 -12.10
CA GLY A 366 22.65 -3.54 -12.21
C GLY A 366 22.78 -4.29 -10.87
N GLY A 367 23.11 -3.60 -9.77
CA GLY A 367 23.28 -4.23 -8.46
C GLY A 367 21.97 -4.80 -7.90
N VAL A 368 22.04 -6.00 -7.31
CA VAL A 368 20.89 -6.70 -6.73
C VAL A 368 21.02 -6.83 -5.21
N GLN A 369 19.94 -6.53 -4.50
CA GLN A 369 19.83 -6.68 -3.05
C GLN A 369 18.56 -7.47 -2.70
N VAL A 370 18.70 -8.60 -2.02
CA VAL A 370 17.54 -9.32 -1.45
C VAL A 370 17.00 -8.53 -0.26
N LEU A 371 15.69 -8.32 -0.20
CA LEU A 371 15.01 -7.51 0.81
C LEU A 371 14.31 -8.37 1.87
N SER A 372 13.60 -9.41 1.44
CA SER A 372 12.80 -10.28 2.31
C SER A 372 13.52 -11.57 2.68
N SER A 373 12.95 -12.26 3.66
CA SER A 373 13.45 -13.55 4.16
C SER A 373 12.29 -14.47 4.60
N THR A 374 11.08 -14.16 4.13
CA THR A 374 9.86 -14.94 4.36
C THR A 374 9.77 -16.07 3.34
N PHE A 375 8.74 -16.91 3.45
CA PHE A 375 8.63 -18.14 2.66
C PHE A 375 7.63 -17.97 1.50
N LEU A 376 8.05 -18.35 0.29
CA LEU A 376 7.28 -18.23 -0.95
C LEU A 376 6.76 -16.80 -1.17
N ASP A 377 7.70 -15.86 -1.25
CA ASP A 377 7.38 -14.45 -1.45
C ASP A 377 6.94 -14.18 -2.91
N GLU A 378 5.85 -13.47 -3.11
CA GLU A 378 5.27 -13.23 -4.44
C GLU A 378 4.58 -11.86 -4.55
N THR A 379 4.36 -11.38 -5.78
CA THR A 379 3.58 -10.18 -6.11
C THR A 379 4.00 -8.91 -5.35
N PRO A 380 5.27 -8.47 -5.48
CA PRO A 380 5.71 -7.21 -4.89
C PRO A 380 5.05 -6.02 -5.60
N SER A 381 4.67 -5.00 -4.82
CA SER A 381 4.19 -3.72 -5.31
C SER A 381 4.78 -2.57 -4.50
N LEU A 382 5.32 -1.57 -5.19
CA LEU A 382 5.98 -0.42 -4.59
C LEU A 382 4.99 0.64 -4.13
N ALA A 383 5.24 1.21 -2.95
CA ALA A 383 4.67 2.50 -2.58
C ALA A 383 5.07 3.57 -3.63
N PRO A 384 4.22 4.58 -3.90
CA PRO A 384 4.45 5.53 -5.00
C PRO A 384 5.70 6.42 -4.80
N ASN A 385 6.23 6.49 -3.57
CA ASN A 385 7.48 7.18 -3.25
C ASN A 385 8.73 6.26 -3.32
N GLY A 386 8.57 4.98 -3.63
CA GLY A 386 9.66 4.01 -3.75
C GLY A 386 10.33 3.59 -2.44
N THR A 387 9.76 3.90 -1.27
CA THR A 387 10.43 3.59 0.02
C THR A 387 10.03 2.24 0.63
N MET A 388 8.90 1.68 0.19
CA MET A 388 8.30 0.49 0.80
C MET A 388 7.75 -0.43 -0.29
N VAL A 389 7.79 -1.73 -0.02
CA VAL A 389 7.22 -2.78 -0.85
C VAL A 389 6.15 -3.50 -0.04
N ILE A 390 4.96 -3.67 -0.60
CA ILE A 390 3.97 -4.63 -0.14
C ILE A 390 4.05 -5.89 -1.00
N TYR A 391 3.97 -7.07 -0.38
CA TYR A 391 4.02 -8.36 -1.09
C TYR A 391 3.27 -9.41 -0.28
N SER A 392 3.00 -10.58 -0.85
CA SER A 392 2.44 -11.71 -0.10
C SER A 392 3.46 -12.82 0.12
N SER A 393 3.27 -13.58 1.20
CA SER A 393 4.05 -14.78 1.50
C SER A 393 3.14 -15.88 2.02
N SER A 394 3.56 -17.14 1.84
CA SER A 394 2.86 -18.27 2.43
C SER A 394 3.19 -18.39 3.93
N GLN A 395 2.17 -18.64 4.75
CA GLN A 395 2.30 -18.92 6.18
C GLN A 395 1.46 -20.14 6.56
N GLY A 396 2.12 -21.30 6.70
CA GLY A 396 1.43 -22.57 6.92
C GLY A 396 0.56 -22.95 5.71
N MET A 397 -0.75 -23.12 5.91
CA MET A 397 -1.71 -23.36 4.83
C MET A 397 -2.32 -22.08 4.24
N GLY A 398 -1.96 -20.91 4.78
CA GLY A 398 -2.52 -19.61 4.39
C GLY A 398 -1.53 -18.70 3.69
N SER A 399 -2.00 -17.50 3.36
CA SER A 399 -1.21 -16.40 2.81
C SER A 399 -1.45 -15.14 3.64
N VAL A 400 -0.41 -14.34 3.82
CA VAL A 400 -0.43 -13.04 4.52
C VAL A 400 0.23 -11.97 3.66
N LEU A 401 -0.11 -10.71 3.91
CA LEU A 401 0.62 -9.58 3.35
C LEU A 401 1.80 -9.22 4.23
N ASN A 402 2.86 -8.73 3.63
CA ASN A 402 4.07 -8.27 4.30
C ASN A 402 4.52 -6.94 3.72
N LEU A 403 5.23 -6.18 4.53
CA LEU A 403 5.93 -4.96 4.13
C LEU A 403 7.43 -5.13 4.33
N VAL A 404 8.22 -4.62 3.40
CA VAL A 404 9.67 -4.45 3.56
C VAL A 404 10.11 -3.12 2.95
N SER A 405 10.97 -2.39 3.65
CA SER A 405 11.53 -1.15 3.09
C SER A 405 12.48 -1.48 1.93
N THR A 406 12.61 -0.56 0.98
CA THR A 406 13.49 -0.77 -0.18
C THR A 406 14.98 -0.76 0.16
N ASP A 407 15.36 -0.41 1.40
CA ASP A 407 16.70 -0.62 1.95
C ASP A 407 16.85 -1.93 2.74
N GLY A 408 15.77 -2.70 2.93
CA GLY A 408 15.73 -4.00 3.60
C GLY A 408 15.74 -3.96 5.13
N ARG A 409 15.73 -2.77 5.74
CA ARG A 409 15.91 -2.63 7.20
C ARG A 409 14.63 -2.70 8.02
N PHE A 410 13.51 -2.22 7.48
CA PHE A 410 12.19 -2.28 8.11
C PHE A 410 11.40 -3.46 7.55
N LYS A 411 10.74 -4.22 8.43
CA LYS A 411 9.83 -5.31 8.06
C LYS A 411 8.58 -5.28 8.94
N ALA A 412 7.44 -5.53 8.32
CA ALA A 412 6.17 -5.68 9.00
C ALA A 412 5.30 -6.74 8.30
N ARG A 413 4.27 -7.21 8.99
CA ARG A 413 3.26 -8.10 8.43
C ARG A 413 1.87 -7.50 8.60
N LEU A 414 0.97 -7.90 7.70
CA LEU A 414 -0.40 -7.42 7.58
C LEU A 414 -1.33 -8.64 7.55
N PRO A 415 -1.55 -9.33 8.69
CA PRO A 415 -2.47 -10.46 8.74
C PRO A 415 -3.91 -9.99 8.55
N ALA A 416 -4.67 -10.73 7.74
CA ALA A 416 -6.12 -10.57 7.69
C ALA A 416 -6.77 -11.42 8.78
N THR A 417 -7.82 -10.89 9.43
CA THR A 417 -8.50 -11.60 10.52
C THR A 417 -9.56 -12.59 10.04
N ASP A 418 -9.99 -12.52 8.78
CA ASP A 418 -11.14 -13.28 8.24
C ASP A 418 -10.81 -14.16 7.02
N GLY A 419 -9.54 -14.41 6.73
CA GLY A 419 -9.16 -15.29 5.63
C GLY A 419 -7.69 -15.23 5.25
N GLN A 420 -7.36 -15.90 4.14
CA GLN A 420 -6.05 -15.79 3.51
C GLN A 420 -6.01 -14.54 2.65
N VAL A 421 -4.92 -13.79 2.68
CA VAL A 421 -4.77 -12.54 1.92
C VAL A 421 -3.55 -12.59 1.00
N LYS A 422 -3.73 -12.15 -0.25
CA LYS A 422 -2.71 -12.21 -1.32
C LYS A 422 -2.96 -11.16 -2.41
N SER A 423 -2.07 -11.14 -3.40
CA SER A 423 -2.18 -10.28 -4.59
C SER A 423 -2.30 -8.79 -4.24
N PRO A 424 -1.40 -8.23 -3.41
CA PRO A 424 -1.47 -6.82 -3.06
C PRO A 424 -1.10 -5.92 -4.24
N ALA A 425 -1.65 -4.72 -4.26
CA ALA A 425 -1.23 -3.63 -5.14
C ALA A 425 -1.33 -2.30 -4.40
N TRP A 426 -0.22 -1.56 -4.33
CA TRP A 426 -0.18 -0.23 -3.73
C TRP A 426 -0.77 0.80 -4.70
N SER A 427 -1.61 1.70 -4.18
CA SER A 427 -2.17 2.79 -4.98
C SER A 427 -1.09 3.81 -5.38
N PRO A 428 -1.35 4.62 -6.43
CA PRO A 428 -0.65 5.89 -6.60
C PRO A 428 -0.93 6.84 -5.41
N TYR A 429 -0.33 8.03 -5.42
CA TYR A 429 -0.74 9.11 -4.51
C TYR A 429 -2.23 9.45 -4.69
N LEU A 430 -2.92 9.79 -3.58
CA LEU A 430 -4.36 10.09 -3.53
C LEU A 430 -4.67 11.46 -2.91
#